data_AF-A0A317LW55-F1
#
_entry.id   AF-A0A317LW55-F1
#
_cell.length_a   1.000
_cell.length_b   1.000
_cell.length_c   1.000
_cell.angle_alpha   90.00
_cell.angle_beta   90.00
_cell.angle_gamma   90.00
#
_symmetry.space_group_name_H-M   'P 1'
#
loop_
_entity.id
_entity.type
_entity.pdbx_description
1 polymer ?
#
loop_
_entity_poly.entity_id
_entity_poly.type
_entity_poly.pdbx_seq_one_letter_code
_entity_poly.pdbx_strand_id
1 'polypeptide(L)' 'MLALSCTSRYFLYREPININRSFYSLAAILNEQMDQNPLNGDKFMFLNRRRNQVKLLQW' A
#
# COMPACT_ATOMS: atom_id res chain seq x y z
N MET A 1 -11.50 13.86 3.16
CA MET A 1 -11.97 12.76 4.01
C MET A 1 -11.56 11.46 3.34
N LEU A 2 -10.80 10.59 4.01
CA LEU A 2 -10.47 9.27 3.46
C LEU A 2 -11.72 8.39 3.53
N ALA A 3 -12.36 8.13 2.39
CA ALA A 3 -13.50 7.22 2.33
C ALA A 3 -12.99 5.77 2.36
N LEU A 4 -12.97 5.19 3.55
CA LEU A 4 -12.70 3.77 3.72
C LEU A 4 -14.04 3.02 3.53
N SER A 5 -14.09 2.12 2.56
CA SER A 5 -15.27 1.29 2.35
C SER A 5 -15.10 -0.02 3.10
N CYS A 6 -16.08 -0.42 3.89
CA CYS A 6 -16.08 -1.70 4.60
C CYS A 6 -16.11 -2.91 3.65
N THR A 7 -16.48 -2.70 2.38
CA THR A 7 -16.47 -3.73 1.32
C THR A 7 -15.14 -3.82 0.58
N SER A 8 -14.23 -2.86 0.75
CA SER A 8 -12.90 -2.92 0.12
C SER A 8 -11.96 -3.83 0.91
N ARG A 9 -11.14 -4.60 0.20
CA ARG A 9 -10.06 -5.37 0.82
C ARG A 9 -8.85 -4.46 1.00
N TYR A 10 -8.23 -4.58 2.16
CA TYR A 10 -7.05 -3.80 2.54
C TYR A 10 -5.91 -4.74 2.85
N PHE A 11 -4.78 -4.52 2.17
CA PHE A 11 -3.57 -5.28 2.37
C PHE A 11 -2.52 -4.42 3.05
N LEU A 12 -1.88 -4.95 4.09
CA LEU A 12 -0.82 -4.27 4.82
C LEU A 12 0.53 -4.87 4.45
N TYR A 13 1.40 -4.05 3.86
CA TYR A 13 2.79 -4.41 3.68
C TYR A 13 3.52 -4.32 5.04
N ARG A 14 4.07 -5.45 5.51
CA ARG A 14 4.57 -5.59 6.90
C ARG A 14 5.95 -4.97 7.10
N GLU A 15 6.76 -4.86 6.05
CA GLU A 15 8.09 -4.26 6.17
C GLU A 15 8.01 -2.74 6.07
N PRO A 16 8.83 -2.02 6.85
CA PRO A 16 8.82 -0.57 6.85
C PRO A 16 9.36 -0.03 5.52
N ILE A 17 8.60 0.86 4.89
CA ILE A 17 9.06 1.59 3.71
C ILE A 17 9.61 2.97 4.07
N ASN A 18 10.44 3.52 3.18
CA ASN A 18 10.66 4.96 3.19
C ASN A 18 9.43 5.63 2.56
N ILE A 19 8.79 6.55 3.29
CA ILE A 19 7.57 7.24 2.86
C ILE A 19 7.77 8.03 1.55
N ASN A 20 9.01 8.44 1.28
CA ASN A 20 9.41 9.20 0.09
C ASN A 20 9.56 8.32 -1.16
N ARG A 21 9.37 6.99 -1.07
CA ARG A 21 9.34 6.13 -2.26
C ARG A 21 8.20 6.55 -3.19
N SER A 22 8.46 6.56 -4.50
CA SER A 22 7.46 6.87 -5.52
C SER A 22 6.37 5.80 -5.54
N PHE A 23 5.19 6.15 -6.06
CA PHE A 23 4.09 5.19 -6.23
C PHE A 23 4.48 4.01 -7.12
N TYR A 24 5.32 4.25 -8.15
CA TYR A 24 5.82 3.19 -9.03
C TYR A 24 6.68 2.17 -8.30
N SER A 25 7.58 2.61 -7.41
CA SER A 25 8.37 1.70 -6.57
C SER A 25 7.50 0.89 -5.61
N LEU A 26 6.39 1.44 -5.13
CA LEU A 26 5.45 0.70 -4.28
C LEU A 26 4.67 -0.33 -5.08
N ALA A 27 4.24 0.00 -6.30
CA ALA A 27 3.61 -0.95 -7.20
C ALA A 27 4.56 -2.12 -7.58
N ALA A 28 5.85 -1.86 -7.74
CA ALA A 28 6.86 -2.90 -7.94
C ALA A 28 6.93 -3.86 -6.74
N ILE A 29 6.96 -3.34 -5.51
CA ILE A 29 6.94 -4.15 -4.27
C ILE A 29 5.70 -5.04 -4.20
N LEU A 30 4.53 -4.55 -4.62
CA LEU A 30 3.31 -5.36 -4.61
C LEU A 30 3.39 -6.55 -5.58
N ASN A 31 3.90 -6.32 -6.78
CA ASN A 31 4.09 -7.39 -7.77
C ASN A 31 5.18 -8.38 -7.32
N GLU A 32 6.33 -7.88 -6.87
CA GLU A 32 7.51 -8.71 -6.57
C GLU A 32 7.41 -9.44 -5.23
N GLN A 33 6.84 -8.80 -4.20
CA GLN A 33 6.88 -9.32 -2.83
C GLN A 33 5.52 -9.76 -2.28
N MET A 34 4.42 -9.26 -2.84
CA MET A 34 3.08 -9.66 -2.41
C MET A 34 2.35 -10.55 -3.43
N ASP A 35 2.90 -10.71 -4.63
CA ASP A 35 2.26 -11.41 -5.76
C ASP A 35 0.81 -10.91 -5.97
N GLN A 36 0.60 -9.60 -5.77
CA GLN A 36 -0.70 -8.96 -5.91
C GLN A 36 -0.70 -8.02 -7.10
N ASN A 37 -1.78 -8.05 -7.87
CA ASN A 37 -1.98 -7.11 -8.97
C ASN A 37 -2.51 -5.77 -8.42
N PRO A 38 -1.75 -4.67 -8.53
CA PRO A 38 -2.17 -3.36 -8.03
C PRO A 38 -3.39 -2.77 -8.76
N LEU A 39 -3.79 -3.34 -9.90
CA LEU A 39 -4.93 -2.89 -10.70
C LEU A 39 -6.28 -3.51 -10.31
N ASN A 40 -6.30 -4.46 -9.37
CA ASN A 40 -7.53 -5.16 -8.97
C ASN A 40 -8.52 -4.29 -8.16
N GLY A 41 -8.21 -3.01 -7.90
CA GLY A 41 -9.02 -2.13 -7.07
C GLY A 41 -8.88 -2.39 -5.56
N ASP A 42 -7.97 -3.30 -5.18
CA ASP A 42 -7.57 -3.52 -3.81
C ASP A 42 -6.73 -2.36 -3.28
N LYS A 43 -6.81 -2.13 -1.97
CA LYS A 43 -6.13 -1.00 -1.32
C LYS A 43 -4.91 -1.51 -0.57
N PHE A 44 -3.76 -0.92 -0.84
CA PHE A 44 -2.50 -1.33 -0.24
C PHE A 44 -1.99 -0.25 0.72
N MET A 45 -1.69 -0.66 1.95
CA MET A 45 -1.19 0.19 3.00
C MET A 45 0.27 -0.10 3.27
N PHE A 46 1.05 0.96 3.40
CA PHE A 46 2.47 0.89 3.72
C PHE A 46 2.77 1.75 4.94
N LEU A 47 3.60 1.23 5.83
CA LEU A 47 4.01 1.93 7.04
C LEU A 47 5.45 2.40 6.93
N ASN A 48 5.74 3.56 7.49
CA ASN A 48 7.14 3.96 7.67
C ASN A 48 7.79 3.22 8.85
N ARG A 49 9.12 3.33 8.99
CA ARG A 49 9.88 2.66 10.07
C ARG A 49 9.39 3.01 11.48
N ARG A 50 8.93 4.24 11.70
CA ARG A 50 8.38 4.69 12.99
C ARG A 50 6.90 4.33 13.18
N ARG A 51 6.25 3.74 12.17
CA ARG A 51 4.82 3.40 12.11
C ARG A 51 3.89 4.56 12.46
N ASN A 52 4.32 5.80 12.25
CA ASN A 52 3.54 7.01 12.49
C ASN A 52 3.02 7.65 11.20
N GLN A 53 3.43 7.13 10.04
CA GLN A 53 2.93 7.55 8.73
C GLN A 53 2.45 6.32 7.97
N VAL A 54 1.29 6.47 7.35
CA VAL A 54 0.71 5.46 6.47
C VAL A 54 0.63 6.04 5.06
N LYS A 55 1.09 5.28 4.08
CA LYS A 55 0.90 5.58 2.65
C LYS A 55 -0.09 4.58 2.08
N LEU A 56 -1.12 5.09 1.43
CA LEU A 56 -2.13 4.27 0.77
C LEU A 56 -1.89 4.31 -0.73
N LEU A 57 -1.89 3.15 -1.37
CA LEU A 57 -1.96 3.01 -2.82
C LEU A 57 -3.33 2.40 -3.14
N GLN A 58 -4.09 3.11 -3.97
CA GLN A 58 -5.41 2.71 -4.47
C GLN A 58 -5.54 3.19 -5.92
N TRP A 59 -6.30 2.44 -6.72
CA TRP A 59 -6.70 2.81 -8.08
C TRP A 59 -8.16 3.26 -8.12
#